data_AF-A0A160HYV7-F1
#
_entry.id   AF-A0A160HYV7-F1
#
_cell.length_a   1.000
_cell.length_b   1.000
_cell.length_c   1.000
_cell.angle_alpha   90.00
_cell.angle_beta   90.00
_cell.angle_gamma   90.00
#
_symmetry.space_group_name_H-M   'P 1'
#
loop_
_entity.id
_entity.type
_entity.pdbx_description
1 polymer ?
#
loop_
_entity_poly.entity_id
_entity_poly.type
_entity_poly.pdbx_seq_one_letter_code
_entity_poly.pdbx_strand_id
1 'polypeptide(L)'
;MFDSRAFGQGPLSSVGVGEVNALELVQAYAKIRLGARRERTLKLGRFTMDLGSKRFVSRQNFRNTTNAYTGARFDTPLADGALTAFWVMPQVRLPDDRAAIEDNRIAWDRESSNLQFAGLFWTRDLGQRRSLDLYVYGLTESDDADQQTRNRRLATPGVRWRHSPAAGAWDVEVEAAAQV
;
A
#
# COMPACT_ATOMS: atom_id res chain seq x y z
N MET A 1 -4.96 6.02 14.65
CA MET A 1 -6.40 5.69 14.62
C MET A 1 -7.08 6.73 13.75
N PHE A 2 -7.97 6.32 12.86
CA PHE A 2 -8.78 7.23 12.04
C PHE A 2 -10.25 7.05 12.43
N ASP A 3 -11.00 8.15 12.50
CA ASP A 3 -12.44 8.16 12.73
C ASP A 3 -13.06 9.12 11.71
N SER A 4 -13.84 8.58 10.78
CA SER A 4 -14.57 9.34 9.76
C SER A 4 -16.00 8.86 9.75
N ARG A 5 -16.93 9.74 10.08
CA ARG A 5 -18.36 9.44 10.17
C ARG A 5 -19.15 10.42 9.34
N ALA A 6 -20.18 9.94 8.66
CA ALA A 6 -21.12 10.78 7.93
C ALA A 6 -22.47 10.77 8.65
N PHE A 7 -23.06 11.96 8.84
CA PHE A 7 -24.38 12.12 9.45
C PHE A 7 -25.31 12.81 8.44
N GLY A 8 -26.61 12.45 8.44
CA GLY A 8 -27.63 13.06 7.57
C GLY A 8 -27.69 12.53 6.14
N GLN A 9 -27.22 11.31 5.89
CA GLN A 9 -27.29 10.67 4.57
C GLN A 9 -28.67 10.01 4.35
N GLY A 10 -29.22 10.17 3.15
CA GLY A 10 -30.47 9.52 2.73
C GLY A 10 -30.24 8.36 1.73
N PRO A 11 -31.28 7.60 1.38
CA PRO A 11 -31.17 6.39 0.52
C PRO A 11 -30.57 6.62 -0.87
N LEU A 12 -30.53 7.87 -1.33
CA LEU A 12 -29.97 8.28 -2.63
C LEU A 12 -28.56 8.88 -2.53
N SER A 13 -27.89 8.81 -1.36
CA SER A 13 -26.54 9.35 -1.23
C SER A 13 -25.50 8.45 -1.90
N SER A 14 -24.39 9.07 -2.31
CA SER A 14 -23.22 8.40 -2.90
C SER A 14 -22.19 7.96 -1.85
N VAL A 15 -22.52 8.02 -0.55
CA VAL A 15 -21.60 7.68 0.54
C VAL A 15 -21.27 6.19 0.52
N GLY A 16 -19.98 5.86 0.57
CA GLY A 16 -19.46 4.51 0.66
C GLY A 16 -18.22 4.41 1.56
N VAL A 17 -17.52 3.27 1.47
CA VAL A 17 -16.33 2.93 2.27
C VAL A 17 -15.12 3.89 2.13
N GLY A 18 -15.24 4.91 1.27
CA GLY A 18 -14.27 5.98 1.11
C GLY A 18 -14.56 7.22 1.99
N GLU A 19 -15.78 7.38 2.49
CA GLU A 19 -16.21 8.53 3.31
C GLU A 19 -16.50 8.17 4.78
N VAL A 20 -16.85 6.91 5.09
CA VAL A 20 -17.16 6.44 6.45
C VAL A 20 -16.22 5.31 6.85
N ASN A 21 -15.47 5.51 7.93
CA ASN A 21 -14.66 4.49 8.60
C ASN A 21 -14.50 4.87 10.09
N ALA A 22 -15.38 4.34 10.94
CA ALA A 22 -15.44 4.68 12.35
C ALA A 22 -14.49 3.80 13.19
N LEU A 23 -13.53 4.42 13.89
CA LEU A 23 -12.60 3.77 14.83
C LEU A 23 -11.63 2.73 14.21
N GLU A 24 -11.04 3.00 13.05
CA GLU A 24 -10.07 2.09 12.44
C GLU A 24 -8.66 2.25 13.02
N LEU A 25 -8.08 1.14 13.48
CA LEU A 25 -6.67 1.06 13.88
C LEU A 25 -5.81 0.93 12.63
N VAL A 26 -5.51 2.05 11.99
CA VAL A 26 -4.72 2.08 10.73
C VAL A 26 -3.25 1.67 10.91
N GLN A 27 -2.68 1.81 12.11
CA GLN A 27 -1.28 1.42 12.38
C GLN A 27 -1.12 0.85 13.79
N ALA A 28 -0.49 -0.32 13.88
CA ALA A 28 -0.07 -0.99 15.10
C ALA A 28 1.08 -1.94 14.75
N TYR A 29 2.32 -1.46 14.84
CA TYR A 29 3.50 -2.21 14.41
C TYR A 29 4.69 -2.03 15.35
N ALA A 30 5.54 -3.05 15.40
CA ALA A 30 6.87 -2.97 15.96
C ALA A 30 7.87 -2.60 14.85
N LYS A 31 8.82 -1.69 15.14
CA LYS A 31 9.92 -1.33 14.23
C LYS A 31 11.27 -1.61 14.87
N ILE A 32 11.98 -2.56 14.32
CA ILE A 32 13.29 -3.01 14.80
C ILE A 32 14.36 -2.44 13.86
N ARG A 33 15.39 -1.82 14.44
CA ARG A 33 16.57 -1.37 13.69
C ARG A 33 17.71 -2.37 13.85
N LEU A 34 18.27 -2.81 12.73
CA LEU A 34 19.21 -3.93 12.65
C LEU A 34 20.59 -3.48 12.11
N GLY A 35 21.63 -4.23 12.46
CA GLY A 35 23.01 -4.00 12.03
C GLY A 35 23.79 -3.03 12.92
N ALA A 36 25.12 -3.01 12.78
CA ALA A 36 26.02 -2.22 13.62
C ALA A 36 25.69 -0.71 13.60
N ARG A 37 25.31 -0.19 12.44
CA ARG A 37 24.89 1.21 12.26
C ARG A 37 23.38 1.45 12.40
N ARG A 38 22.57 0.40 12.66
CA ARG A 38 21.11 0.48 12.81
C ARG A 38 20.36 1.09 11.61
N GLU A 39 20.95 1.01 10.43
CA GLU A 39 20.39 1.62 9.21
C GLU A 39 19.32 0.75 8.54
N ARG A 40 19.33 -0.56 8.82
CA ARG A 40 18.32 -1.51 8.33
C ARG A 40 17.10 -1.49 9.24
N THR A 41 15.91 -1.59 8.67
CA THR A 41 14.66 -1.59 9.43
C THR A 41 13.83 -2.82 9.10
N LEU A 42 13.30 -3.49 10.13
CA LEU A 42 12.23 -4.47 10.02
C LEU A 42 10.98 -3.93 10.71
N LYS A 43 9.86 -3.84 9.98
CA LYS A 43 8.54 -3.54 10.53
C LYS A 43 7.69 -4.80 10.53
N LEU A 44 6.99 -5.05 11.64
CA LEU A 44 6.06 -6.17 11.81
C LEU A 44 4.75 -5.67 12.41
N GLY A 45 3.62 -6.08 11.85
CA GLY A 45 2.28 -5.69 12.29
C GLY A 45 1.54 -4.89 11.22
N ARG A 46 0.65 -4.00 11.66
CA ARG A 46 -0.21 -3.20 10.79
C ARG A 46 0.42 -1.85 10.49
N PHE A 47 0.67 -1.56 9.22
CA PHE A 47 1.29 -0.32 8.78
C PHE A 47 0.79 0.11 7.40
N THR A 48 1.07 1.37 7.07
CA THR A 48 0.82 1.92 5.75
C THR A 48 2.15 2.01 4.99
N MET A 49 2.14 1.81 3.67
CA MET A 49 3.37 1.91 2.86
C MET A 49 3.14 2.59 1.52
N ASP A 50 4.19 3.28 1.06
CA ASP A 50 4.34 3.85 -0.28
C ASP A 50 5.62 3.26 -0.91
N LEU A 51 5.60 3.04 -2.23
CA LEU A 51 6.80 2.72 -3.02
C LEU A 51 6.77 3.46 -4.37
N GLY A 52 7.94 3.85 -4.85
CA GLY A 52 8.13 4.42 -6.19
C GLY A 52 7.25 5.64 -6.49
N SER A 53 6.53 5.59 -7.61
CA SER A 53 5.60 6.63 -8.08
C SER A 53 4.27 6.65 -7.30
N LYS A 54 4.08 5.69 -6.39
CA LYS A 54 2.79 5.41 -5.73
C LYS A 54 1.68 5.02 -6.71
N ARG A 55 2.01 4.52 -7.91
CA ARG A 55 1.00 3.95 -8.82
C ARG A 55 0.57 2.53 -8.42
N PHE A 56 1.50 1.73 -7.90
CA PHE A 56 1.25 0.33 -7.52
C PHE A 56 1.09 0.12 -6.01
N VAL A 57 1.83 0.87 -5.19
CA VAL A 57 1.77 0.80 -3.73
C VAL A 57 1.67 2.22 -3.18
N SER A 58 0.48 2.58 -2.72
CA SER A 58 0.13 3.95 -2.34
C SER A 58 -0.68 4.00 -1.06
N ARG A 59 -0.31 4.96 -0.22
CA ARG A 59 -1.16 5.63 0.75
C ARG A 59 -1.89 6.72 -0.03
N GLN A 60 -3.13 6.43 -0.41
CA GLN A 60 -3.94 7.37 -1.18
C GLN A 60 -4.25 8.62 -0.35
N ASN A 61 -3.71 9.78 -0.75
CA ASN A 61 -3.76 11.03 0.03
C ASN A 61 -5.05 11.86 -0.16
N PHE A 62 -5.97 11.47 -1.08
CA PHE A 62 -7.16 12.26 -1.44
C PHE A 62 -8.50 11.65 -0.98
N ARG A 63 -8.46 10.64 -0.10
CA ARG A 63 -9.64 10.07 0.55
C ARG A 63 -9.50 10.19 2.06
N ASN A 64 -10.61 10.26 2.79
CA ASN A 64 -10.62 10.24 4.25
C ASN A 64 -10.17 8.89 4.85
N THR A 65 -9.82 7.92 4.00
CA THR A 65 -9.41 6.58 4.42
C THR A 65 -8.10 6.15 3.75
N THR A 66 -7.13 5.66 4.52
CA THR A 66 -5.82 5.18 4.03
C THR A 66 -5.81 3.65 3.88
N ASN A 67 -5.11 3.13 2.87
CA ASN A 67 -4.83 1.69 2.76
C ASN A 67 -3.82 1.27 3.82
N ALA A 68 -4.20 0.32 4.68
CA ALA A 68 -3.31 -0.32 5.63
C ALA A 68 -3.04 -1.78 5.24
N TYR A 69 -1.88 -2.25 5.66
CA TYR A 69 -1.33 -3.56 5.34
C TYR A 69 -0.87 -4.21 6.62
N THR A 70 -1.13 -5.51 6.79
CA THR A 70 -0.59 -6.27 7.92
C THR A 70 0.40 -7.31 7.45
N GLY A 71 1.59 -7.30 8.04
CA GLY A 71 2.63 -8.26 7.70
C GLY A 71 4.00 -7.76 8.08
N ALA A 72 4.96 -7.96 7.18
CA ALA A 72 6.36 -7.63 7.38
C ALA A 72 6.90 -6.74 6.25
N ARG A 73 7.71 -5.76 6.61
CA ARG A 73 8.49 -4.93 5.67
C ARG A 73 9.93 -4.80 6.15
N PHE A 74 10.86 -5.06 5.25
CA PHE A 74 12.29 -4.90 5.47
C PHE A 74 12.85 -3.83 4.54
N ASP A 75 13.52 -2.84 5.12
CA ASP A 75 14.20 -1.76 4.40
C ASP A 75 15.70 -1.83 4.70
N THR A 76 16.54 -1.83 3.68
CA THR A 76 18.01 -1.74 3.83
C THR A 76 18.59 -0.70 2.88
N PRO A 77 19.43 0.23 3.38
CA PRO A 77 20.22 1.06 2.48
C PRO A 77 21.30 0.24 1.80
N LEU A 78 21.71 0.73 0.64
CA LEU A 78 22.82 0.28 -0.19
C LEU A 78 23.69 1.51 -0.51
N ALA A 79 24.90 1.31 -1.06
CA ALA A 79 25.85 2.41 -1.28
C ALA A 79 25.24 3.60 -2.06
N ASP A 80 24.57 3.31 -3.18
CA ASP A 80 23.94 4.33 -4.04
C ASP A 80 22.42 4.19 -4.05
N GLY A 81 21.79 3.73 -2.97
CA GLY A 81 20.36 3.49 -3.00
C GLY A 81 19.79 2.69 -1.84
N ALA A 82 18.71 1.97 -2.12
CA ALA A 82 18.02 1.19 -1.11
C ALA A 82 17.28 0.00 -1.72
N LEU A 83 17.06 -1.02 -0.90
CA LEU A 83 16.22 -2.15 -1.19
C LEU A 83 15.11 -2.24 -0.15
N THR A 84 13.89 -2.42 -0.61
CA THR A 84 12.72 -2.74 0.21
C THR A 84 12.19 -4.11 -0.20
N ALA A 85 11.98 -4.99 0.76
CA ALA A 85 11.26 -6.24 0.60
C ALA A 85 10.05 -6.24 1.54
N PHE A 86 8.93 -6.81 1.11
CA PHE A 86 7.75 -6.93 1.96
C PHE A 86 6.91 -8.15 1.61
N TRP A 87 6.15 -8.61 2.61
CA TRP A 87 5.04 -9.54 2.46
C TRP A 87 3.94 -9.07 3.40
N VAL A 88 2.76 -8.83 2.86
CA VAL A 88 1.64 -8.24 3.60
C VAL A 88 0.30 -8.81 3.12
N MET A 89 -0.70 -8.75 3.98
CA MET A 89 -2.10 -8.91 3.66
C MET A 89 -2.71 -7.50 3.53
N PRO A 90 -3.19 -7.10 2.34
CA PRO A 90 -4.00 -5.89 2.19
C PRO A 90 -5.29 -6.03 2.98
N GLN A 91 -5.71 -4.96 3.64
CA GLN A 91 -7.00 -4.95 4.32
C GLN A 91 -8.16 -4.81 3.33
N VAL A 92 -9.17 -5.66 3.50
CA VAL A 92 -10.47 -5.50 2.88
C VAL A 92 -11.32 -4.70 3.86
N ARG A 93 -11.83 -3.55 3.40
CA ARG A 93 -12.64 -2.67 4.23
C ARG A 93 -14.03 -3.25 4.44
N LEU A 94 -14.46 -3.27 5.69
CA LEU A 94 -15.81 -3.69 6.08
C LEU A 94 -16.51 -2.57 6.87
N PRO A 95 -17.84 -2.51 6.86
CA PRO A 95 -18.74 -3.31 6.02
C PRO A 95 -18.69 -2.85 4.56
N ASP A 96 -18.79 -3.78 3.62
CA ASP A 96 -18.89 -3.51 2.18
C ASP A 96 -20.35 -3.52 1.67
N ASP A 97 -21.31 -3.82 2.56
CA ASP A 97 -22.74 -3.77 2.27
C ASP A 97 -23.38 -2.41 2.61
N ARG A 98 -24.23 -1.94 1.70
CA ARG A 98 -24.84 -0.59 1.77
C ARG A 98 -25.68 -0.38 3.04
N ALA A 99 -26.40 -1.41 3.48
CA ALA A 99 -27.28 -1.31 4.64
C ALA A 99 -26.48 -1.10 5.95
N ALA A 100 -25.38 -1.82 6.14
CA ALA A 100 -24.53 -1.66 7.32
C ALA A 100 -23.71 -0.34 7.30
N ILE A 101 -23.37 0.18 6.12
CA ILE A 101 -22.74 1.50 5.95
C ILE A 101 -23.72 2.62 6.34
N GLU A 102 -24.98 2.55 5.89
CA GLU A 102 -26.04 3.52 6.24
C GLU A 102 -26.37 3.50 7.75
N ASP A 103 -26.22 2.34 8.41
CA ASP A 103 -26.44 2.16 9.85
C ASP A 103 -25.22 2.51 10.74
N ASN A 104 -24.10 2.99 10.18
CA ASN A 104 -22.84 3.25 10.92
C ASN A 104 -22.38 2.05 11.78
N ARG A 105 -22.57 0.80 11.33
CA ARG A 105 -22.08 -0.36 12.08
C ARG A 105 -20.56 -0.38 12.12
N ILE A 106 -20.02 -0.58 13.31
CA ILE A 106 -18.59 -0.76 13.53
C ILE A 106 -18.22 -2.19 13.11
N ALA A 107 -17.56 -2.34 11.98
CA ALA A 107 -16.88 -3.57 11.58
C ALA A 107 -15.39 -3.24 11.36
N TRP A 108 -14.51 -4.07 11.92
CA TRP A 108 -13.07 -3.88 11.76
C TRP A 108 -12.63 -4.38 10.37
N ASP A 109 -11.75 -3.63 9.71
CA ASP A 109 -11.14 -4.05 8.44
C ASP A 109 -10.52 -5.46 8.60
N ARG A 110 -10.97 -6.41 7.78
CA ARG A 110 -10.50 -7.80 7.83
C ARG A 110 -9.23 -7.97 7.00
N GLU A 111 -8.29 -8.69 7.58
CA GLU A 111 -7.09 -9.19 6.90
C GLU A 111 -7.34 -10.66 6.64
N SER A 112 -7.31 -11.07 5.36
CA SER A 112 -7.47 -12.47 4.99
C SER A 112 -6.15 -13.04 4.49
N SER A 113 -5.81 -14.25 4.93
CA SER A 113 -4.73 -15.03 4.32
C SER A 113 -4.98 -15.34 2.84
N ASN A 114 -6.22 -15.15 2.38
CA ASN A 114 -6.63 -15.40 1.01
C ASN A 114 -6.29 -14.24 0.07
N LEU A 115 -5.83 -13.10 0.60
CA LEU A 115 -5.26 -12.00 -0.18
C LEU A 115 -3.88 -11.63 0.35
N GLN A 116 -2.84 -12.03 -0.37
CA GLN A 116 -1.46 -11.77 -0.03
C GLN A 116 -0.77 -10.97 -1.13
N PHE A 117 0.00 -9.97 -0.70
CA PHE A 117 0.76 -9.09 -1.55
C PHE A 117 2.22 -9.05 -1.09
N ALA A 118 3.14 -9.39 -1.98
CA ALA A 118 4.56 -9.41 -1.69
C ALA A 118 5.34 -8.65 -2.77
N GLY A 119 6.54 -8.22 -2.43
CA GLY A 119 7.32 -7.50 -3.41
C GLY A 119 8.76 -7.22 -3.02
N LEU A 120 9.53 -6.95 -4.05
CA LEU A 120 10.89 -6.46 -3.97
C LEU A 120 10.97 -5.17 -4.78
N PHE A 121 11.48 -4.11 -4.16
CA PHE A 121 11.65 -2.80 -4.76
C PHE A 121 13.06 -2.30 -4.48
N TRP A 122 13.82 -2.07 -5.55
CA TRP A 122 15.18 -1.54 -5.49
C TRP A 122 15.20 -0.17 -6.14
N THR A 123 15.88 0.78 -5.51
CA THR A 123 16.13 2.11 -6.06
C THR A 123 17.61 2.41 -6.05
N ARG A 124 18.07 3.09 -7.10
CA ARG A 124 19.45 3.54 -7.25
C ARG A 124 19.51 4.99 -7.70
N ASP A 125 20.34 5.77 -7.02
CA ASP A 125 20.80 7.08 -7.48
C ASP A 125 21.89 6.89 -8.54
N LEU A 126 21.67 7.45 -9.72
CA LEU A 126 22.60 7.42 -10.86
C LEU A 126 23.39 8.74 -10.97
N GLY A 127 23.28 9.61 -9.97
CA GLY A 127 23.86 10.94 -9.95
C GLY A 127 23.20 11.88 -10.95
N GLN A 128 23.57 13.17 -10.86
CA GLN A 128 23.07 14.21 -11.76
C GLN A 128 21.53 14.24 -11.82
N ARG A 129 20.87 14.10 -10.66
CA ARG A 129 19.41 14.09 -10.50
C ARG A 129 18.69 12.89 -11.11
N ARG A 130 19.40 11.86 -11.57
CA ARG A 130 18.81 10.67 -12.19
C ARG A 130 18.67 9.54 -11.19
N SER A 131 17.56 8.82 -11.26
CA SER A 131 17.32 7.62 -10.44
C SER A 131 16.71 6.50 -11.27
N LEU A 132 17.01 5.26 -10.90
CA LEU A 132 16.44 4.05 -11.47
C LEU A 132 15.79 3.22 -10.36
N ASP A 133 14.55 2.81 -10.59
CA ASP A 133 13.87 1.83 -9.76
C ASP A 133 13.63 0.55 -10.57
N LEU A 134 13.87 -0.59 -9.94
CA LEU A 134 13.48 -1.91 -10.43
C LEU A 134 12.60 -2.57 -9.39
N TYR A 135 11.50 -3.17 -9.81
CA TYR A 135 10.59 -3.81 -8.89
C TYR A 135 9.90 -5.04 -9.47
N VAL A 136 9.50 -5.93 -8.58
CA VAL A 136 8.59 -7.03 -8.87
C VAL A 136 7.59 -7.15 -7.72
N TYR A 137 6.32 -7.22 -8.07
CA TYR A 137 5.23 -7.44 -7.12
C TYR A 137 4.51 -8.74 -7.43
N GLY A 138 4.09 -9.45 -6.40
CA GLY A 138 3.27 -10.65 -6.49
C GLY A 138 1.96 -10.45 -5.74
N LEU A 139 0.84 -10.77 -6.37
CA LEU A 139 -0.47 -10.84 -5.74
C LEU A 139 -0.97 -12.28 -5.81
N THR A 140 -1.33 -12.84 -4.66
CA THR A 140 -2.07 -14.10 -4.58
C THR A 140 -3.42 -13.83 -3.94
N GLU A 141 -4.47 -14.14 -4.68
CA GLU A 141 -5.87 -14.03 -4.29
C GLU A 141 -6.49 -15.43 -4.43
N SER A 142 -7.19 -15.87 -3.41
CA SER A 142 -7.96 -17.11 -3.39
C SER A 142 -9.35 -16.83 -2.83
N ASP A 143 -10.35 -17.56 -3.29
CA ASP A 143 -11.71 -17.48 -2.82
C ASP A 143 -11.91 -18.37 -1.60
N ASP A 144 -12.96 -18.06 -0.85
CA ASP A 144 -13.48 -18.93 0.19
C ASP A 144 -15.01 -18.92 0.20
N ALA A 145 -15.61 -19.64 1.15
CA ALA A 145 -17.05 -19.75 1.29
C ALA A 145 -17.72 -18.42 1.67
N ASP A 146 -16.98 -17.48 2.26
CA ASP A 146 -17.47 -16.18 2.73
C ASP A 146 -17.22 -15.06 1.71
N GLN A 147 -16.25 -15.21 0.81
CA GLN A 147 -15.83 -14.23 -0.19
C GLN A 147 -15.42 -14.87 -1.51
N GLN A 148 -16.29 -14.72 -2.51
CA GLN A 148 -16.00 -15.12 -3.89
C GLN A 148 -15.09 -14.07 -4.56
N THR A 149 -13.90 -14.48 -4.98
CA THR A 149 -12.93 -13.62 -5.68
C THR A 149 -12.62 -14.14 -7.07
N ARG A 150 -11.74 -13.45 -7.82
CA ARG A 150 -11.31 -13.91 -9.16
C ARG A 150 -10.16 -14.91 -9.12
N ASN A 151 -9.73 -15.38 -7.95
CA ASN A 151 -8.62 -16.33 -7.80
C ASN A 151 -7.35 -15.92 -8.57
N ARG A 152 -6.94 -14.66 -8.40
CA ARG A 152 -5.83 -14.10 -9.17
C ARG A 152 -4.47 -14.51 -8.61
N ARG A 153 -3.57 -14.91 -9.48
CA ARG A 153 -2.14 -15.03 -9.20
C ARG A 153 -1.42 -14.17 -10.21
N LEU A 154 -0.95 -13.00 -9.76
CA LEU A 154 -0.36 -12.00 -10.65
C LEU A 154 1.10 -11.76 -10.27
N ALA A 155 1.95 -11.66 -11.27
CA ALA A 155 3.27 -11.10 -11.12
C ALA A 155 3.36 -9.79 -11.92
N THR A 156 3.93 -8.75 -11.32
CA THR A 156 4.07 -7.43 -11.94
C THR A 156 5.51 -6.93 -11.82
N PRO A 157 6.40 -7.34 -12.74
CA PRO A 157 7.71 -6.72 -12.89
C PRO A 157 7.58 -5.32 -13.52
N GLY A 158 8.46 -4.41 -13.11
CA GLY A 158 8.53 -3.09 -13.72
C GLY A 158 9.85 -2.36 -13.46
N VAL A 159 10.02 -1.28 -14.21
CA VAL A 159 11.18 -0.40 -14.20
C VAL A 159 10.70 1.05 -14.27
N ARG A 160 11.36 1.92 -13.50
CA ARG A 160 11.14 3.36 -13.57
C ARG A 160 12.45 4.10 -13.64
N TRP A 161 12.61 4.95 -14.65
CA TRP A 161 13.70 5.92 -14.72
C TRP A 161 13.15 7.33 -14.53
N ARG A 162 13.89 8.16 -13.79
CA ARG A 162 13.48 9.53 -13.50
C ARG A 162 14.66 10.49 -13.51
N HIS A 163 14.46 11.65 -14.10
CA HIS A 163 15.33 12.83 -13.99
C HIS A 163 14.59 13.91 -13.19
N SER A 164 15.15 14.26 -12.03
CA SER A 164 14.47 15.12 -11.05
C SER A 164 14.40 16.58 -11.48
N PRO A 165 13.32 17.30 -11.13
CA PRO A 165 13.18 18.71 -11.43
C PRO A 165 14.30 19.54 -10.80
N ALA A 166 14.70 20.60 -11.51
CA ALA A 166 15.55 21.66 -11.00
C ALA A 166 15.15 22.98 -11.66
N ALA A 167 15.42 24.11 -11.00
CA ALA A 167 15.09 25.42 -11.53
C ALA A 167 15.69 25.62 -12.93
N GLY A 168 14.86 25.97 -13.91
CA GLY A 168 15.28 26.20 -15.29
C GLY A 168 15.66 24.93 -16.07
N ALA A 169 15.38 23.73 -15.57
CA ALA A 169 15.68 22.47 -16.24
C ALA A 169 14.43 21.59 -16.37
N TRP A 170 14.39 20.79 -17.44
CA TRP A 170 13.32 19.81 -17.67
C TRP A 170 13.46 18.61 -16.73
N ASP A 171 12.34 18.14 -16.19
CA ASP A 171 12.18 16.85 -15.54
C ASP A 171 11.51 15.83 -16.47
N VAL A 172 11.85 14.56 -16.26
CA VAL A 172 11.29 13.45 -17.05
C VAL A 172 11.11 12.24 -16.14
N GLU A 173 9.97 11.56 -16.27
CA GLU A 173 9.75 10.23 -15.68
C GLU A 173 9.27 9.28 -16.77
N VAL A 174 9.87 8.09 -16.82
CA VAL A 174 9.43 6.99 -17.67
C VAL A 174 9.27 5.75 -16.79
N GLU A 175 8.09 5.15 -16.80
CA GLU A 175 7.79 3.93 -16.05
C GLU A 175 7.14 2.90 -16.99
N ALA A 176 7.61 1.66 -16.93
CA ALA A 176 7.06 0.53 -17.67
C ALA A 176 6.88 -0.66 -16.74
N ALA A 177 5.73 -1.34 -16.85
CA ALA A 177 5.42 -2.53 -16.09
C ALA A 177 4.60 -3.50 -16.96
N ALA A 178 4.75 -4.79 -16.70
CA ALA A 178 3.95 -5.84 -17.31
C ALA A 178 3.27 -6.63 -16.21
N GLN A 179 2.07 -7.15 -16.47
CA GLN A 179 1.36 -8.03 -15.55
C GLN A 179 1.12 -9.37 -16.25
N VAL A 180 1.50 -10.45 -15.58
CA VAL A 180 1.34 -11.84 -16.04
C VAL A 180 0.62 -12.67 -15.01
#